data_AF-A0A7Y6PQT1-F1
#
_entry.id   AF-A0A7Y6PQT1-F1
#
_cell.length_a   1.000
_cell.length_b   1.000
_cell.length_c   1.000
_cell.angle_alpha   90.00
_cell.angle_beta   90.00
_cell.angle_gamma   90.00
#
_symmetry.space_group_name_H-M   'P 1'
#
loop_
_entity.id
_entity.type
_entity.pdbx_description
1 polymer ?
#
loop_
_entity_poly.entity_id
_entity_poly.type
_entity_poly.pdbx_seq_one_letter_code
_entity_poly.pdbx_strand_id
1 'polypeptide(L)'
;MNEQRRQLLAALAERGWTEPQPLDTQWWADEMLVLTSTWSPVGQKLFVTFLVDPQHDGPRAKGEHVWAVQASTTQPLDRRDKTGPVLSVGRGWLERLPELLHAIDRFRASSSPNEDVTSRGDREQRATRSPGDPRSRA
;
A
#
# COMPACT_ATOMS: atom_id res chain seq x y z
N MET A 1 10.67 1.72 -20.37
CA MET A 1 10.31 1.09 -19.07
C MET A 1 9.33 -0.08 -19.14
N ASN A 2 8.49 -0.20 -20.18
CA ASN A 2 7.47 -1.26 -20.25
C ASN A 2 7.98 -2.68 -19.99
N GLU A 3 9.18 -3.01 -20.46
CA GLU A 3 9.77 -4.34 -20.23
C GLU A 3 10.13 -4.59 -18.77
N GLN A 4 10.81 -3.64 -18.13
CA GLN A 4 11.25 -3.76 -16.74
C GLN A 4 10.05 -3.84 -15.80
N ARG A 5 9.04 -2.99 -16.05
CA ARG A 5 7.76 -3.03 -15.34
C ARG A 5 7.10 -4.41 -15.51
N ARG A 6 7.02 -4.91 -16.73
CA ARG A 6 6.43 -6.23 -17.02
C ARG A 6 7.15 -7.35 -16.28
N GLN A 7 8.49 -7.33 -16.22
CA GLN A 7 9.28 -8.33 -15.50
C GLN A 7 9.02 -8.30 -14.00
N LEU A 8 8.98 -7.10 -13.38
CA LEU A 8 8.62 -6.96 -11.97
C LEU A 8 7.22 -7.51 -11.70
N LEU A 9 6.23 -7.13 -12.51
CA LEU A 9 4.85 -7.54 -12.30
C LEU A 9 4.64 -9.05 -12.54
N ALA A 10 5.31 -9.63 -13.54
CA ALA A 10 5.30 -11.07 -13.75
C ALA A 10 5.90 -11.81 -12.54
N ALA A 11 7.04 -11.34 -12.03
CA ALA A 11 7.68 -11.95 -10.86
C ALA A 11 6.86 -11.78 -9.57
N LEU A 12 6.09 -10.70 -9.44
CA LEU A 12 5.15 -10.52 -8.33
C LEU A 12 3.94 -11.46 -8.48
N ALA A 13 3.39 -11.62 -9.69
CA ALA A 13 2.29 -12.54 -9.94
C ALA A 13 2.68 -14.00 -9.62
N GLU A 14 3.88 -14.43 -10.02
CA GLU A 14 4.44 -15.75 -9.68
C GLU A 14 4.57 -15.96 -8.16
N ARG A 15 4.63 -14.89 -7.37
CA ARG A 15 4.73 -14.91 -5.90
C ARG A 15 3.39 -14.70 -5.21
N GLY A 16 2.28 -14.81 -5.92
CA GLY A 16 0.94 -14.72 -5.34
C GLY A 16 0.52 -13.29 -5.01
N TRP A 17 0.87 -12.33 -5.87
CA TRP A 17 0.27 -10.99 -5.86
C TRP A 17 -0.71 -10.86 -7.03
N THR A 18 -1.82 -10.14 -6.83
CA THR A 18 -2.83 -9.90 -7.86
C THR A 18 -2.31 -9.04 -9.01
N GLU A 19 -3.08 -8.96 -10.09
CA GLU A 19 -2.92 -7.93 -11.09
C GLU A 19 -2.89 -6.53 -10.43
N PRO A 20 -1.95 -5.66 -10.80
CA PRO A 20 -1.82 -4.34 -10.20
C PRO A 20 -2.95 -3.41 -10.62
N GLN A 21 -3.48 -2.66 -9.67
CA GLN A 21 -4.41 -1.56 -9.93
C GLN A 21 -3.67 -0.22 -9.85
N PRO A 22 -3.83 0.68 -10.84
CA PRO A 22 -3.21 1.98 -10.80
C PRO A 22 -3.83 2.86 -9.72
N LEU A 23 -3.00 3.70 -9.10
CA LEU A 23 -3.41 4.76 -8.18
C LEU A 23 -3.05 6.13 -8.75
N ASP A 24 -3.72 7.16 -8.23
CA ASP A 24 -3.38 8.54 -8.54
C ASP A 24 -1.92 8.84 -8.13
N THR A 25 -1.16 9.37 -9.08
CA THR A 25 0.25 9.66 -8.91
C THR A 25 0.48 11.13 -8.57
N GLN A 26 1.49 11.38 -7.74
CA GLN A 26 2.01 12.72 -7.48
C GLN A 26 3.17 13.05 -8.42
N TRP A 27 3.59 14.31 -8.48
CA TRP A 27 4.67 14.78 -9.37
C TRP A 27 5.99 14.00 -9.22
N TRP A 28 6.24 13.42 -8.04
CA TRP A 28 7.44 12.65 -7.71
C TRP A 28 7.37 11.16 -8.10
N ALA A 29 6.20 10.67 -8.50
CA ALA A 29 5.96 9.29 -8.94
C ALA A 29 5.63 9.26 -10.43
N ASP A 30 6.22 8.32 -11.15
CA ASP A 30 5.83 8.01 -12.52
C ASP A 30 4.55 7.16 -12.54
N GLU A 31 4.51 6.18 -11.66
CA GLU A 31 3.38 5.28 -11.51
C GLU A 31 3.33 4.77 -10.07
N MET A 32 2.11 4.65 -9.55
CA MET A 32 1.85 4.01 -8.27
C MET A 32 0.83 2.90 -8.51
N LEU A 33 1.15 1.71 -8.02
CA LEU A 33 0.34 0.51 -8.18
C LEU A 33 0.02 -0.06 -6.80
N VAL A 34 -1.19 -0.58 -6.66
CA VAL A 34 -1.55 -1.43 -5.52
C VAL A 34 -1.76 -2.86 -5.99
N LEU A 35 -1.15 -3.79 -5.27
CA LEU A 35 -1.32 -5.23 -5.43
C LEU A 35 -1.85 -5.81 -4.14
N THR A 36 -2.61 -6.89 -4.25
CA THR A 36 -3.14 -7.63 -3.10
C THR A 36 -2.52 -9.02 -3.06
N SER A 37 -2.12 -9.49 -1.89
CA SER A 37 -1.59 -10.85 -1.73
C SER A 37 -2.72 -11.87 -1.86
N THR A 38 -2.55 -12.85 -2.75
CA THR A 38 -3.40 -14.03 -2.89
C THR A 38 -2.89 -15.20 -2.05
N TRP A 39 -1.66 -15.13 -1.55
CA TRP A 39 -1.09 -16.10 -0.62
C TRP A 39 -1.12 -15.55 0.81
N SER A 40 -0.89 -16.42 1.79
CA SER A 40 -0.90 -16.04 3.20
C SER A 40 0.17 -14.98 3.54
N PRO A 41 -0.18 -13.92 4.31
CA PRO A 41 -1.54 -13.51 4.69
C PRO A 41 -2.33 -12.97 3.48
N VAL A 42 -3.50 -13.56 3.23
CA VAL A 42 -4.36 -13.21 2.10
C VAL A 42 -4.97 -11.82 2.33
N GLY A 43 -5.06 -11.01 1.28
CA GLY A 43 -5.66 -9.67 1.33
C GLY A 43 -4.68 -8.56 1.72
N GLN A 44 -3.44 -8.89 2.06
CA GLN A 44 -2.43 -7.88 2.37
C GLN A 44 -2.15 -6.99 1.15
N LYS A 45 -2.03 -5.68 1.37
CA LYS A 45 -1.73 -4.71 0.31
C LYS A 45 -0.23 -4.45 0.21
N LEU A 46 0.24 -4.34 -1.03
CA LEU A 46 1.57 -3.88 -1.40
C LEU A 46 1.42 -2.69 -2.35
N PHE A 47 2.04 -1.58 -1.97
CA PHE A 47 2.12 -0.39 -2.81
C PHE A 47 3.48 -0.37 -3.47
N VAL A 48 3.49 -0.36 -4.80
CA VAL A 48 4.70 -0.27 -5.61
C VAL A 48 4.70 1.10 -6.29
N THR A 49 5.75 1.86 -6.05
CA THR A 49 5.89 3.20 -6.62
C THR A 49 7.15 3.29 -7.46
N PHE A 50 6.98 3.66 -8.72
CA PHE A 50 8.08 3.96 -9.62
C PHE A 50 8.43 5.43 -9.46
N LEU A 51 9.57 5.70 -8.85
CA LEU A 51 10.01 7.04 -8.54
C LEU A 51 10.70 7.67 -9.74
N VAL A 52 10.57 8.99 -9.87
CA VAL A 52 11.23 9.79 -10.91
C VAL A 52 12.49 10.43 -10.34
N ASP A 53 13.52 10.58 -11.18
CA ASP A 53 14.70 11.36 -10.80
C ASP A 53 14.29 12.84 -10.57
N PRO A 54 14.41 13.38 -9.35
CA PRO A 54 14.05 14.79 -9.09
C PRO A 54 14.97 15.78 -9.80
N GLN A 55 16.14 15.33 -10.28
CA GLN A 55 17.09 16.17 -11.00
C GLN A 55 16.76 16.20 -12.49
N HIS A 56 15.76 15.45 -12.94
CA HIS A 56 15.27 15.53 -14.31
C HIS A 56 14.38 16.76 -14.45
N ASP A 57 14.87 17.75 -15.20
CA ASP A 57 14.15 18.98 -15.51
C ASP A 57 13.65 18.88 -16.96
N GLY A 58 12.34 18.76 -17.15
CA GLY A 58 11.74 18.65 -18.49
C GLY A 58 10.37 17.95 -18.54
N PRO A 59 9.64 18.10 -19.66
CA PRO A 59 8.45 17.28 -19.92
C PRO A 59 8.86 15.81 -20.05
N ARG A 60 8.09 14.92 -19.42
CA ARG A 60 8.36 13.48 -19.42
C ARG A 60 7.15 12.70 -19.91
N ALA A 61 7.37 11.64 -20.69
CA ALA A 61 6.34 10.64 -20.92
C ALA A 61 6.27 9.65 -19.74
N LYS A 62 5.13 8.97 -19.60
CA LYS A 62 4.99 7.90 -18.61
C LYS A 62 6.02 6.81 -18.90
N GLY A 63 6.76 6.42 -17.87
CA GLY A 63 7.79 5.40 -17.95
C GLY A 63 9.16 5.91 -18.38
N GLU A 64 9.36 7.22 -18.44
CA GLU A 64 10.68 7.83 -18.63
C GLU A 64 11.29 8.24 -17.30
N HIS A 65 12.63 8.19 -17.21
CA HIS A 65 13.41 8.66 -16.07
C HIS A 65 13.06 8.03 -14.71
N VAL A 66 12.55 6.79 -14.71
CA VAL A 66 12.38 6.03 -13.48
C VAL A 66 13.74 5.59 -12.94
N TRP A 67 14.16 6.26 -11.89
CA TRP A 67 15.47 6.06 -11.25
C TRP A 67 15.44 5.02 -10.13
N ALA A 68 14.27 4.75 -9.57
CA ALA A 68 14.11 3.86 -8.43
C ALA A 68 12.72 3.22 -8.37
N VAL A 69 12.65 2.06 -7.74
CA VAL A 69 11.38 1.41 -7.35
C VAL A 69 11.30 1.38 -5.84
N GLN A 70 10.15 1.78 -5.32
CA GLN A 70 9.81 1.71 -3.92
C GLN A 70 8.68 0.72 -3.70
N ALA A 71 8.77 -0.08 -2.62
CA ALA A 71 7.72 -0.96 -2.16
C ALA A 71 7.39 -0.68 -0.69
N SER A 72 6.11 -0.57 -0.35
CA SER A 72 5.61 -0.31 1.01
C SER A 72 4.28 -1.01 1.30
N THR A 73 3.97 -1.20 2.58
CA THR A 73 2.68 -1.77 3.03
C THR A 73 1.59 -0.72 3.23
N THR A 74 1.96 0.56 3.20
CA THR A 74 1.06 1.71 3.27
C THR A 74 1.25 2.58 2.03
N GLN A 75 0.18 3.26 1.60
CA GLN A 75 0.23 4.16 0.46
C GLN A 75 1.14 5.35 0.81
N PRO A 76 2.21 5.59 0.04
CA PRO A 76 3.08 6.73 0.30
C PRO A 76 2.38 8.04 -0.08
N LEU A 77 2.36 8.99 0.85
CA LEU A 77 1.78 10.32 0.65
C LEU A 77 2.80 11.34 0.11
N ASP A 78 4.08 11.09 0.38
CA ASP A 78 5.21 11.90 -0.08
C ASP A 78 6.37 11.03 -0.56
N ARG A 79 7.26 11.61 -1.35
CA ARG A 79 8.50 10.96 -1.80
C ARG A 79 9.38 10.50 -0.64
N ARG A 80 9.39 11.25 0.47
CA ARG A 80 10.21 10.92 1.66
C ARG A 80 9.43 10.10 2.68
N ASP A 81 8.21 9.70 2.35
CA ASP A 81 7.37 8.94 3.25
C ASP A 81 8.02 7.57 3.53
N LYS A 82 8.37 7.40 4.80
CA LYS A 82 8.94 6.17 5.38
C LYS A 82 7.96 5.54 6.37
N THR A 83 6.68 5.86 6.25
CA THR A 83 5.66 5.25 7.09
C THR A 83 5.59 3.77 6.74
N GLY A 84 5.89 2.93 7.74
CA GLY A 84 5.98 1.49 7.58
C GLY A 84 7.27 0.99 6.93
N PRO A 85 7.36 -0.33 6.69
CA PRO A 85 8.50 -0.93 6.01
C PRO A 85 8.55 -0.41 4.57
N VAL A 86 9.63 0.31 4.25
CA VAL A 86 9.90 0.85 2.92
C VAL A 86 11.18 0.24 2.39
N LEU A 87 11.10 -0.30 1.18
CA LEU A 87 12.26 -0.75 0.42
C LEU A 87 12.40 0.11 -0.82
N SER A 88 13.60 0.64 -1.05
CA SER A 88 13.90 1.41 -2.25
C SER A 88 15.15 0.86 -2.92
N VAL A 89 15.04 0.59 -4.22
CA VAL A 89 16.17 0.17 -5.05
C VAL A 89 16.38 1.25 -6.10
N GLY A 90 17.57 1.85 -6.11
CA GLY A 90 17.92 3.00 -6.97
C GLY A 90 18.29 2.60 -8.41
N ARG A 91 19.21 3.36 -9.03
CA ARG A 91 19.65 3.10 -10.40
C ARG A 91 20.13 1.66 -10.56
N GLY A 92 19.76 1.02 -11.67
CA GLY A 92 20.05 -0.40 -11.92
C GLY A 92 19.16 -1.36 -11.13
N TRP A 93 18.00 -0.91 -10.62
CA TRP A 93 17.14 -1.74 -9.77
C TRP A 93 16.72 -3.08 -10.37
N LEU A 94 16.73 -3.20 -11.71
CA LEU A 94 16.42 -4.45 -12.39
C LEU A 94 17.40 -5.58 -12.04
N GLU A 95 18.70 -5.27 -11.93
CA GLU A 95 19.73 -6.25 -11.55
C GLU A 95 19.54 -6.71 -10.10
N ARG A 96 18.88 -5.88 -9.30
CA ARG A 96 18.55 -6.10 -7.90
C ARG A 96 17.10 -6.55 -7.70
N LEU A 97 16.41 -6.93 -8.79
CA LEU A 97 15.04 -7.45 -8.72
C LEU A 97 14.92 -8.65 -7.77
N PRO A 98 15.86 -9.63 -7.73
CA PRO A 98 15.79 -10.72 -6.76
C PRO A 98 15.80 -10.24 -5.31
N GLU A 99 16.63 -9.24 -4.99
CA GLU A 99 16.70 -8.63 -3.64
C GLU A 99 15.38 -7.91 -3.29
N LEU A 100 14.83 -7.17 -4.26
CA LEU A 100 13.55 -6.49 -4.14
C LEU A 100 12.44 -7.48 -3.78
N LEU A 101 12.32 -8.56 -4.56
CA LEU A 101 11.30 -9.59 -4.35
C LEU A 101 11.48 -10.31 -3.02
N HIS A 102 12.72 -10.64 -2.63
CA HIS A 102 12.98 -11.28 -1.34
C HIS A 102 12.58 -10.39 -0.16
N ALA A 103 12.82 -9.09 -0.26
CA ALA A 103 12.42 -8.15 0.78
C ALA A 103 10.89 -7.92 0.81
N ILE A 104 10.20 -7.95 -0.33
CA ILE A 104 8.72 -7.96 -0.40
C ILE A 104 8.15 -9.20 0.30
N ASP A 105 8.75 -10.38 0.10
CA ASP A 105 8.33 -11.60 0.81
C ASP A 105 8.49 -11.47 2.33
N ARG A 106 9.57 -10.80 2.79
CA ARG A 106 9.74 -10.50 4.21
C ARG A 106 8.66 -9.55 4.73
N PHE A 107 8.27 -8.53 3.96
CA PHE A 107 7.16 -7.64 4.34
C PHE A 107 5.84 -8.38 4.48
N ARG A 108 5.63 -9.35 3.60
CA ARG A 108 4.47 -10.23 3.68
C ARG A 108 4.48 -11.08 4.96
N ALA A 109 5.62 -11.66 5.31
CA ALA A 109 5.76 -12.46 6.52
C ALA A 109 5.75 -11.66 7.82
N SER A 110 6.22 -10.40 7.80
CA SER A 110 6.34 -9.55 9.00
C SER A 110 5.06 -8.79 9.34
N SER A 111 4.13 -8.70 8.40
CA SER A 111 2.86 -8.04 8.65
C SER A 111 1.95 -9.02 9.35
N SER A 112 1.95 -8.98 10.68
CA SER A 112 0.86 -9.57 11.46
C SER A 112 -0.46 -9.07 10.87
N PRO A 113 -1.49 -9.93 10.76
CA PRO A 113 -2.80 -9.49 10.31
C PRO A 113 -3.18 -8.30 11.18
N ASN A 114 -3.25 -7.13 10.56
CA ASN A 114 -3.70 -5.92 11.21
C ASN A 114 -5.12 -6.23 11.63
N GLU A 115 -5.32 -6.53 12.91
CA GLU A 115 -6.65 -6.78 13.46
C GLU A 115 -7.49 -5.57 13.08
N ASP A 116 -8.48 -5.87 12.27
CA ASP A 116 -9.37 -4.89 11.69
C ASP A 116 -9.89 -3.98 12.81
N VAL A 117 -9.83 -2.68 12.55
CA VAL A 117 -10.43 -1.62 13.36
C VAL A 117 -11.96 -1.72 13.19
N THR A 118 -12.53 -2.85 13.59
CA THR A 118 -13.96 -3.05 13.85
C THR A 118 -14.14 -3.12 15.36
N SER A 119 -13.81 -2.02 16.03
CA SER A 119 -14.24 -1.73 17.41
C SER A 119 -14.56 -0.24 17.51
N ARG A 120 -15.60 0.18 16.80
CA ARG A 120 -16.30 1.44 17.07
C ARG A 120 -17.71 1.36 16.49
N GLY A 121 -18.66 0.95 17.32
CA GLY A 121 -20.07 0.95 16.95
C GLY A 121 -21.03 0.33 17.98
N ASP A 122 -20.56 -0.61 18.80
CA ASP A 122 -21.40 -1.27 19.81
C ASP A 122 -21.07 -0.79 21.24
N ARG A 123 -21.50 0.42 21.61
CA ARG A 123 -21.89 0.70 23.00
C ARG A 123 -22.72 1.97 23.12
N GLU A 124 -23.82 1.81 23.86
CA GLU A 124 -24.73 2.84 24.37
C GLU A 124 -25.69 3.39 23.29
N GLN A 125 -26.98 3.08 23.31
CA GLN A 125 -27.87 3.35 24.45
C GLN A 125 -28.94 2.28 24.58
N ARG A 126 -28.85 1.50 25.68
CA ARG A 126 -29.93 0.64 26.17
C ARG A 126 -30.69 1.40 27.24
N ALA A 127 -31.94 1.71 26.93
CA ALA A 127 -33.10 1.80 27.82
C ALA A 127 -32.91 2.26 29.27
N THR A 128 -33.34 3.48 29.57
CA THR A 128 -33.99 3.80 30.85
C THR A 128 -35.51 3.81 30.63
N ARG A 129 -36.14 2.63 30.75
CA ARG A 129 -37.55 2.57 31.16
C ARG A 129 -37.59 2.93 32.64
N SER A 130 -38.19 4.06 32.98
CA SER A 130 -38.63 4.34 34.35
C SER A 130 -40.15 4.16 34.43
N PRO A 131 -40.67 3.21 35.23
CA PRO A 131 -42.10 3.04 35.42
C PRO A 131 -42.63 3.89 36.59
N GLY A 132 -43.67 4.68 36.31
CA GLY A 132 -44.80 5.04 37.17
C GLY A 132 -44.57 5.72 38.53
N ASP A 133 -45.25 6.85 38.75
CA ASP A 133 -46.28 6.93 39.81
C ASP A 133 -47.23 8.14 39.58
N PRO A 134 -48.56 7.92 39.50
CA PRO A 134 -49.57 8.97 39.47
C PRO A 134 -50.08 9.29 40.89
N ARG A 135 -49.80 10.49 41.42
CA ARG A 135 -50.61 11.22 42.42
C ARG A 135 -49.86 12.46 42.93
N SER A 136 -50.38 13.65 42.68
CA SER A 136 -50.67 14.66 43.73
C SER A 136 -50.90 16.07 43.17
N ARG A 137 -52.08 16.61 43.54
CA ARG A 137 -52.41 18.03 43.86
C ARG A 137 -52.52 19.01 42.67
N ALA A 138 -53.51 19.89 42.59
CA ALA A 138 -54.56 20.32 43.53
C ALA A 138 -55.82 20.73 42.76
#